data_AF-A0A7G8V868-F1
#
_entry.id   AF-A0A7G8V868-F1
#
_cell.length_a   1.000
_cell.length_b   1.000
_cell.length_c   1.000
_cell.angle_alpha   90.00
_cell.angle_beta   90.00
_cell.angle_gamma   90.00
#
_symmetry.space_group_name_H-M   'P 1'
#
loop_
_entity.id
_entity.type
_entity.pdbx_description
1 polymer ?
#
loop_
_entity_poly.entity_id
_entity_poly.type
_entity_poly.pdbx_seq_one_letter_code
_entity_poly.pdbx_strand_id
1 'polypeptide(L)'
;MAQTVLHTASSRGGADHGWLKSYHTFSFAGYHNPERVHFGALRVLNDDSVDGGRGFGEHPHDNMEIISIPLSGTLEHKDSMGNVGTIEPGEIQVMSAGTGIYHTEYNKDKDQAVKFLQIWVFPNKRNVEPRYDQVKISVPEKPNTLVQILSPNADDAGVWIHQDAWFNLGKLEKGSQVDYTFHKKGNGAYIFVLEGEILVNDQILSRRDGFGIWDTNQFTVKASSDAEFLIMDVPMEF
;
A
#
# COMPACT_ATOMS: atom_id res chain seq x y z
N MET A 1 23.06 -13.89 2.40
CA MET A 1 23.00 -12.45 2.73
C MET A 1 21.66 -11.95 2.23
N ALA A 2 21.02 -11.03 2.94
CA ALA A 2 19.75 -10.46 2.48
C ALA A 2 19.96 -9.81 1.10
N GLN A 3 18.98 -9.97 0.22
CA GLN A 3 18.92 -9.23 -1.04
C GLN A 3 18.11 -7.96 -0.84
N THR A 4 18.45 -6.90 -1.56
CA THR A 4 17.82 -5.59 -1.41
C THR A 4 17.64 -4.86 -2.73
N VAL A 5 16.68 -3.95 -2.79
CA VAL A 5 16.50 -3.01 -3.91
C VAL A 5 16.00 -1.67 -3.39
N LEU A 6 16.60 -0.57 -3.84
CA LEU A 6 16.22 0.79 -3.48
C LEU A 6 15.52 1.48 -4.66
N HIS A 7 14.34 2.02 -4.40
CA HIS A 7 13.59 2.87 -5.33
C HIS A 7 13.38 4.24 -4.69
N THR A 8 14.23 5.21 -5.04
CA THR A 8 14.09 6.57 -4.52
C THR A 8 12.83 7.25 -5.03
N ALA A 9 12.28 8.18 -4.26
CA ALA A 9 11.08 8.95 -4.59
C ALA A 9 11.18 9.61 -5.98
N SER A 10 12.37 10.13 -6.32
CA SER A 10 12.67 10.81 -7.58
C SER A 10 12.82 9.88 -8.78
N SER A 11 12.97 8.57 -8.55
CA SER A 11 13.09 7.56 -9.61
C SER A 11 11.75 6.94 -10.03
N ARG A 12 10.65 7.31 -9.37
CA ARG A 12 9.30 6.82 -9.69
C ARG A 12 8.83 7.34 -11.05
N GLY A 13 8.01 6.54 -11.73
CA GLY A 13 7.25 7.04 -12.88
C GLY A 13 6.29 8.14 -12.43
N GLY A 14 6.05 9.14 -13.26
CA GLY A 14 5.12 10.21 -12.97
C GLY A 14 4.09 10.37 -14.07
N ALA A 15 2.83 10.55 -13.70
CA ALA A 15 1.76 10.95 -14.60
C ALA A 15 1.04 12.18 -14.03
N ASP A 16 0.89 13.22 -14.85
CA ASP A 16 0.11 14.41 -14.52
C ASP A 16 -0.96 14.59 -15.60
N HIS A 17 -2.22 14.37 -15.21
CA HIS A 17 -3.39 14.54 -16.06
C HIS A 17 -4.17 15.82 -15.71
N GLY A 18 -3.50 16.80 -15.09
CA GLY A 18 -4.10 18.00 -14.53
C GLY A 18 -4.78 17.72 -13.19
N TRP A 19 -5.90 16.99 -13.23
CA TRP A 19 -6.71 16.67 -12.05
C TRP A 19 -6.15 15.51 -11.21
N LEU A 20 -5.32 14.66 -11.81
CA LEU A 20 -4.65 13.53 -11.17
C LEU A 20 -3.14 13.74 -11.30
N LYS A 21 -2.45 13.69 -10.17
CA LYS A 21 -1.00 13.54 -10.10
C LYS A 21 -0.71 12.19 -9.47
N SER A 22 -0.04 11.31 -10.20
CA SER A 22 0.26 9.94 -9.77
C SER A 22 1.76 9.68 -9.87
N TYR A 23 2.31 9.08 -8.81
CA TYR A 23 3.69 8.60 -8.80
C TYR A 23 3.72 7.08 -8.68
N HIS A 24 4.24 6.42 -9.70
CA HIS A 24 4.26 4.97 -9.85
C HIS A 24 5.59 4.37 -9.39
N THR A 25 5.55 3.55 -8.34
CA THR A 25 6.73 2.78 -7.91
C THR A 25 7.07 1.66 -8.89
N PHE A 26 6.04 0.98 -9.39
CA PHE A 26 6.13 -0.10 -10.37
C PHE A 26 5.48 0.30 -11.70
N SER A 27 5.79 -0.41 -12.77
CA SER A 27 5.29 -0.18 -14.13
C SER A 27 3.77 -0.21 -14.15
N PHE A 28 3.14 0.89 -14.54
CA PHE A 28 1.69 1.05 -14.50
C PHE A 28 1.21 1.99 -15.61
N ALA A 29 0.05 1.67 -16.19
CA ALA A 29 -0.53 2.41 -17.31
C ALA A 29 0.51 2.68 -18.43
N GLY A 30 0.73 3.96 -18.77
CA GLY A 30 1.71 4.36 -19.79
C GLY A 30 3.17 4.37 -19.33
N TYR A 31 3.44 4.21 -18.03
CA TYR A 31 4.79 4.12 -17.49
C TYR A 31 5.27 2.66 -17.47
N HIS A 32 6.41 2.40 -18.12
CA HIS A 32 7.01 1.08 -18.18
C HIS A 32 8.51 1.14 -17.86
N ASN A 33 8.91 0.40 -16.83
CA ASN A 33 10.28 0.10 -16.48
C ASN A 33 10.41 -1.43 -16.29
N PRO A 34 11.13 -2.15 -17.18
CA PRO A 34 11.21 -3.61 -17.12
C PRO A 34 11.88 -4.14 -15.84
N GLU A 35 12.66 -3.31 -15.14
CA GLU A 35 13.29 -3.68 -13.86
C GLU A 35 12.38 -3.45 -12.66
N ARG A 36 11.22 -2.81 -12.87
CA ARG A 36 10.25 -2.46 -11.82
C ARG A 36 8.83 -2.85 -12.22
N VAL A 37 8.61 -4.09 -12.63
CA VAL A 37 7.26 -4.55 -13.00
C VAL A 37 6.41 -4.85 -11.76
N HIS A 38 7.02 -5.45 -10.74
CA HIS A 38 6.43 -5.79 -9.44
C HIS A 38 7.55 -6.11 -8.44
N PHE A 39 7.23 -6.24 -7.15
CA PHE A 39 8.10 -6.80 -6.12
C PHE A 39 7.40 -7.99 -5.46
N GLY A 40 7.86 -9.22 -5.73
CA GLY A 40 7.06 -10.40 -5.36
C GLY A 40 5.62 -10.24 -5.86
N ALA A 41 4.63 -10.56 -5.04
CA ALA A 41 3.21 -10.39 -5.36
C ALA A 41 2.72 -8.92 -5.38
N LEU A 42 3.52 -7.95 -4.94
CA LEU A 42 3.16 -6.53 -4.95
C LEU A 42 3.29 -5.96 -6.37
N ARG A 43 2.15 -5.73 -7.03
CA ARG A 43 2.08 -5.34 -8.45
C ARG A 43 2.04 -3.84 -8.66
N VAL A 44 1.29 -3.10 -7.84
CA VAL A 44 1.13 -1.65 -7.96
C VAL A 44 1.33 -1.01 -6.60
N LEU A 45 2.02 0.14 -6.59
CA LEU A 45 2.11 1.06 -5.47
C LEU A 45 2.16 2.46 -6.05
N ASN A 46 0.99 3.08 -6.16
CA ASN A 46 0.83 4.45 -6.62
C ASN A 46 0.58 5.38 -5.43
N ASP A 47 1.19 6.55 -5.49
CA ASP A 47 0.99 7.67 -4.55
C ASP A 47 0.24 8.76 -5.31
N ASP A 48 -1.07 8.76 -5.14
CA ASP A 48 -2.02 9.51 -5.96
C ASP A 48 -2.51 10.76 -5.24
N SER A 49 -2.67 11.85 -6.00
CA SER A 49 -3.32 13.08 -5.57
C SER A 49 -4.39 13.44 -6.60
N VAL A 50 -5.65 13.49 -6.14
CA VAL A 50 -6.83 13.76 -6.99
C VAL A 50 -7.48 15.07 -6.54
N ASP A 51 -7.62 16.00 -7.47
CA ASP A 51 -8.25 17.30 -7.23
C ASP A 51 -9.74 17.16 -6.82
N GLY A 52 -10.28 18.21 -6.20
CA GLY A 52 -11.64 18.22 -5.67
C GLY A 52 -12.72 17.87 -6.70
N GLY A 53 -13.64 16.97 -6.32
CA GLY A 53 -14.78 16.52 -7.13
C GLY A 53 -14.39 15.75 -8.40
N ARG A 54 -13.12 15.38 -8.55
CA ARG A 54 -12.60 14.57 -9.66
C ARG A 54 -12.34 13.14 -9.20
N GLY A 55 -12.08 12.25 -10.14
CA GLY A 55 -11.95 10.84 -9.84
C GLY A 55 -11.84 9.97 -11.08
N PHE A 56 -11.64 8.70 -10.83
CA PHE A 56 -11.62 7.63 -11.81
C PHE A 56 -13.06 7.23 -12.12
N GLY A 57 -13.44 7.38 -13.38
CA GLY A 57 -14.72 6.88 -13.88
C GLY A 57 -14.80 5.35 -13.79
N GLU A 58 -15.95 4.79 -14.19
CA GLU A 58 -16.18 3.36 -14.08
C GLU A 58 -15.17 2.57 -14.92
N HIS A 59 -14.47 1.64 -14.27
CA HIS A 59 -13.49 0.79 -14.93
C HIS A 59 -13.46 -0.62 -14.30
N PRO A 60 -13.12 -1.65 -15.09
CA PRO A 60 -13.10 -3.02 -14.61
C PRO A 60 -11.77 -3.39 -13.95
N HIS A 61 -11.85 -4.31 -13.00
CA HIS A 61 -10.72 -5.12 -12.51
C HIS A 61 -11.10 -6.60 -12.51
N ASP A 62 -10.09 -7.46 -12.61
CA ASP A 62 -10.23 -8.91 -12.55
C ASP A 62 -9.02 -9.51 -11.82
N ASN A 63 -9.26 -10.52 -10.97
CA ASN A 63 -8.21 -11.30 -10.31
C ASN A 63 -7.08 -10.45 -9.67
N MET A 64 -7.46 -9.41 -8.91
CA MET A 64 -6.54 -8.51 -8.21
C MET A 64 -7.08 -8.15 -6.82
N GLU A 65 -6.20 -8.08 -5.82
CA GLU A 65 -6.52 -7.50 -4.52
C GLU A 65 -6.11 -6.01 -4.56
N ILE A 66 -7.08 -5.12 -4.38
CA ILE A 66 -6.93 -3.67 -4.57
C ILE A 66 -7.13 -2.99 -3.23
N ILE A 67 -6.10 -2.32 -2.72
CA ILE A 67 -6.05 -1.73 -1.40
C ILE A 67 -5.88 -0.22 -1.51
N SER A 68 -6.76 0.52 -0.83
CA SER A 68 -6.74 1.98 -0.77
C SER A 68 -6.45 2.45 0.65
N ILE A 69 -5.44 3.32 0.81
CA ILE A 69 -5.07 3.93 2.10
C ILE A 69 -5.02 5.46 1.94
N PRO A 70 -6.07 6.19 2.35
CA PRO A 70 -6.05 7.65 2.35
C PRO A 70 -5.01 8.22 3.32
N LEU A 71 -4.21 9.15 2.82
CA LEU A 71 -3.21 9.92 3.58
C LEU A 71 -3.77 11.29 3.98
N SER A 72 -4.66 11.87 3.16
CA SER A 72 -5.40 13.10 3.46
C SER A 72 -6.63 13.22 2.58
N GLY A 73 -7.67 13.92 3.04
CA GLY A 73 -8.95 14.02 2.30
C GLY A 73 -9.76 12.74 2.34
N THR A 74 -10.86 12.66 1.57
CA THR A 74 -11.81 11.55 1.62
C THR A 74 -12.05 10.97 0.24
N LEU A 75 -11.82 9.67 0.08
CA LEU A 75 -12.07 8.93 -1.16
C LEU A 75 -13.47 8.30 -1.10
N GLU A 76 -14.32 8.56 -2.09
CA GLU A 76 -15.59 7.87 -2.29
C GLU A 76 -15.38 6.69 -3.24
N HIS A 77 -15.83 5.52 -2.83
CA HIS A 77 -15.84 4.28 -3.60
C HIS A 77 -17.28 3.90 -3.96
N LYS A 78 -17.48 3.43 -5.20
CA LYS A 78 -18.72 2.75 -5.62
C LYS A 78 -18.38 1.57 -6.51
N ASP A 79 -19.06 0.45 -6.34
CA ASP A 79 -18.85 -0.73 -7.18
C ASP A 79 -20.14 -1.37 -7.70
N SER A 80 -19.98 -2.30 -8.64
CA SER A 80 -21.07 -3.04 -9.28
C SER A 80 -21.77 -4.05 -8.36
N MET A 81 -21.26 -4.30 -7.15
CA MET A 81 -21.98 -5.08 -6.13
C MET A 81 -22.97 -4.21 -5.34
N GLY A 82 -22.96 -2.89 -5.58
CA GLY A 82 -23.81 -1.92 -4.91
C GLY A 82 -23.20 -1.34 -3.64
N ASN A 83 -21.93 -1.61 -3.34
CA ASN A 83 -21.26 -0.95 -2.23
C ASN A 83 -21.03 0.52 -2.56
N VAL A 84 -21.27 1.39 -1.58
CA VAL A 84 -20.95 2.81 -1.63
C VAL A 84 -20.31 3.15 -0.29
N GLY A 85 -19.06 3.59 -0.32
CA GLY A 85 -18.26 3.83 0.87
C GLY A 85 -17.48 5.13 0.75
N THR A 86 -17.11 5.69 1.90
CA THR A 86 -16.15 6.80 1.94
C THR A 86 -15.03 6.42 2.87
N ILE A 87 -13.80 6.53 2.39
CA ILE A 87 -12.58 6.05 3.02
C ILE A 87 -11.81 7.29 3.45
N GLU A 88 -11.57 7.41 4.75
CA GLU A 88 -10.95 8.57 5.38
C GLU A 88 -9.54 8.24 5.92
N PRO A 89 -8.70 9.25 6.23
CA PRO A 89 -7.38 8.99 6.80
C PRO A 89 -7.51 8.26 8.15
N GLY A 90 -6.70 7.22 8.32
CA GLY A 90 -6.83 6.30 9.46
C GLY A 90 -7.77 5.12 9.19
N GLU A 91 -8.21 4.94 7.95
CA GLU A 91 -8.91 3.75 7.49
C GLU A 91 -8.11 3.04 6.39
N ILE A 92 -8.42 1.77 6.20
CA ILE A 92 -7.96 0.96 5.08
C ILE A 92 -9.16 0.29 4.44
N GLN A 93 -9.18 0.28 3.12
CA GLN A 93 -10.18 -0.39 2.32
C GLN A 93 -9.51 -1.41 1.41
N VAL A 94 -10.19 -2.53 1.19
CA VAL A 94 -9.80 -3.53 0.21
C VAL A 94 -10.98 -3.98 -0.63
N MET A 95 -10.69 -4.24 -1.90
CA MET A 95 -11.58 -4.87 -2.85
C MET A 95 -10.85 -6.05 -3.50
N SER A 96 -11.37 -7.26 -3.34
CA SER A 96 -10.93 -8.41 -4.14
C SER A 96 -11.76 -8.44 -5.41
N ALA A 97 -11.13 -8.26 -6.56
CA ALA A 97 -11.84 -8.21 -7.84
C ALA A 97 -12.43 -9.58 -8.25
N GLY A 98 -11.82 -10.68 -7.82
CA GLY A 98 -12.38 -12.02 -8.01
C GLY A 98 -12.67 -12.37 -9.46
N THR A 99 -13.90 -12.78 -9.76
CA THR A 99 -14.42 -13.06 -11.12
C THR A 99 -14.64 -11.80 -11.99
N GLY A 100 -14.41 -10.62 -11.44
CA GLY A 100 -14.57 -9.33 -12.12
C GLY A 100 -15.45 -8.38 -11.34
N ILE A 101 -15.05 -7.10 -11.29
CA ILE A 101 -15.80 -6.01 -10.67
C ILE A 101 -15.60 -4.71 -11.46
N TYR A 102 -16.65 -3.89 -11.54
CA TYR A 102 -16.54 -2.52 -12.02
C TYR A 102 -16.64 -1.59 -10.83
N HIS A 103 -15.82 -0.53 -10.83
CA HIS A 103 -15.87 0.45 -9.75
C HIS A 103 -15.48 1.85 -10.19
N THR A 104 -15.82 2.82 -9.34
CA THR A 104 -15.46 4.23 -9.46
C THR A 104 -14.83 4.71 -8.16
N GLU A 105 -13.84 5.59 -8.27
CA GLU A 105 -13.18 6.19 -7.11
C GLU A 105 -13.12 7.71 -7.31
N TYR A 106 -13.80 8.46 -6.46
CA TYR A 106 -13.89 9.92 -6.57
C TYR A 106 -13.44 10.62 -5.30
N ASN A 107 -12.84 11.80 -5.45
CA ASN A 107 -12.67 12.71 -4.34
C ASN A 107 -14.03 13.27 -3.92
N LYS A 108 -14.45 12.96 -2.69
CA LYS A 108 -15.73 13.38 -2.12
C LYS A 108 -15.80 14.89 -1.88
N ASP A 109 -14.65 15.49 -1.56
CA ASP A 109 -14.52 16.93 -1.33
C ASP A 109 -14.37 17.66 -2.67
N LYS A 110 -15.00 18.83 -2.82
CA LYS A 110 -14.96 19.64 -4.05
C LYS A 110 -13.86 20.70 -4.04
N ASP A 111 -13.37 21.05 -2.86
CA ASP A 111 -12.49 22.19 -2.63
C ASP A 111 -11.08 21.76 -2.19
N GLN A 112 -10.91 20.51 -1.74
CA GLN A 112 -9.63 19.95 -1.30
C GLN A 112 -9.25 18.71 -2.09
N ALA A 113 -7.95 18.50 -2.29
CA ALA A 113 -7.44 17.29 -2.91
C ALA A 113 -7.41 16.12 -1.92
N VAL A 114 -7.73 14.91 -2.40
CA VAL A 114 -7.47 13.66 -1.68
C VAL A 114 -6.10 13.14 -2.09
N LYS A 115 -5.34 12.63 -1.12
CA LYS A 115 -4.08 11.92 -1.34
C LYS A 115 -4.16 10.54 -0.74
N PHE A 116 -3.76 9.52 -1.47
CA PHE A 116 -3.89 8.14 -1.02
C PHE A 116 -2.86 7.23 -1.69
N LEU A 117 -2.62 6.09 -1.07
CA LEU A 117 -1.91 5.00 -1.72
C LEU A 117 -2.90 4.05 -2.37
N GLN A 118 -2.65 3.72 -3.64
CA GLN A 118 -3.37 2.69 -4.39
C GLN A 118 -2.41 1.52 -4.60
N ILE A 119 -2.71 0.40 -3.93
CA ILE A 119 -1.81 -0.75 -3.81
C ILE A 119 -2.49 -1.98 -4.37
N TRP A 120 -1.83 -2.67 -5.29
CA TRP A 120 -2.37 -3.90 -5.87
C TRP A 120 -1.48 -5.10 -5.56
N VAL A 121 -2.10 -6.18 -5.12
CA VAL A 121 -1.44 -7.45 -4.82
C VAL A 121 -2.07 -8.55 -5.66
N PHE A 122 -1.22 -9.34 -6.32
CA PHE A 122 -1.69 -10.53 -7.02
C PHE A 122 -2.26 -11.54 -6.01
N PRO A 123 -3.49 -12.05 -6.21
CA PRO A 123 -4.04 -13.06 -5.32
C PRO A 123 -3.42 -14.45 -5.61
N ASN A 124 -3.30 -15.28 -4.58
CA ASN A 124 -2.94 -16.70 -4.70
C ASN A 124 -4.13 -17.59 -5.11
N LYS A 125 -5.33 -17.03 -5.19
CA LYS A 125 -6.54 -17.70 -5.66
C LYS A 125 -7.23 -16.85 -6.71
N ARG A 126 -7.50 -17.45 -7.86
CA ARG A 126 -8.20 -16.81 -8.97
C ARG A 126 -9.69 -17.13 -8.94
N ASN A 127 -10.49 -16.25 -9.52
CA ASN A 127 -11.93 -16.40 -9.71
C ASN A 127 -12.69 -16.65 -8.40
N VAL A 128 -12.20 -16.04 -7.31
CA VAL A 128 -12.94 -15.95 -6.04
C VAL A 128 -14.16 -15.05 -6.22
N GLU A 129 -15.13 -15.16 -5.31
CA GLU A 129 -16.24 -14.21 -5.27
C GLU A 129 -15.71 -12.79 -5.01
N PRO A 130 -16.11 -11.79 -5.81
CA PRO A 130 -15.74 -10.41 -5.54
C PRO A 130 -16.18 -9.99 -4.14
N ARG A 131 -15.34 -9.23 -3.45
CA ARG A 131 -15.66 -8.75 -2.10
C ARG A 131 -15.12 -7.36 -1.85
N TYR A 132 -15.72 -6.69 -0.89
CA TYR A 132 -15.34 -5.39 -0.38
C TYR A 132 -15.24 -5.47 1.15
N ASP A 133 -14.22 -4.83 1.71
CA ASP A 133 -14.08 -4.65 3.15
C ASP A 133 -13.40 -3.31 3.46
N GLN A 134 -13.75 -2.71 4.60
CA GLN A 134 -13.21 -1.44 5.04
C GLN A 134 -13.20 -1.42 6.57
N VAL A 135 -12.05 -1.07 7.14
CA VAL A 135 -11.89 -0.99 8.60
C VAL A 135 -11.15 0.28 9.00
N LYS A 136 -11.48 0.77 10.20
CA LYS A 136 -10.70 1.79 10.86
C LYS A 136 -9.44 1.18 11.46
N ILE A 137 -8.29 1.79 11.19
CA ILE A 137 -7.00 1.36 11.72
C ILE A 137 -6.96 1.68 13.21
N SER A 138 -6.71 0.65 14.02
CA SER A 138 -6.59 0.81 15.46
C SER A 138 -5.28 1.52 15.80
N VAL A 139 -5.38 2.69 16.43
CA VAL A 139 -4.19 3.41 16.93
C VAL A 139 -3.64 2.64 18.14
N PRO A 140 -2.35 2.27 18.14
CA PRO A 140 -1.78 1.49 19.23
C PRO A 140 -1.67 2.37 20.48
N GLU A 141 -1.96 1.79 21.64
CA GLU A 141 -1.77 2.49 22.93
C GLU A 141 -0.30 2.79 23.21
N LYS A 142 0.60 1.94 22.69
CA LYS A 142 2.05 2.09 22.86
C LYS A 142 2.64 2.81 21.64
N PRO A 143 3.35 3.93 21.83
CA PRO A 143 4.08 4.56 20.75
C PRO A 143 5.20 3.65 20.26
N ASN A 144 5.75 3.95 19.07
CA ASN A 144 6.89 3.24 18.52
C ASN A 144 6.63 1.74 18.27
N THR A 145 5.42 1.41 17.80
CA THR A 145 5.02 0.04 17.49
C THR A 145 4.56 -0.09 16.04
N LEU A 146 4.59 -1.32 15.53
CA LEU A 146 4.01 -1.68 14.24
C LEU A 146 2.55 -2.10 14.44
N VAL A 147 1.68 -1.62 13.55
CA VAL A 147 0.25 -1.92 13.55
C VAL A 147 -0.08 -2.71 12.30
N GLN A 148 -0.52 -3.96 12.46
CA GLN A 148 -1.02 -4.74 11.35
C GLN A 148 -2.34 -4.15 10.85
N ILE A 149 -2.43 -3.93 9.54
CA ILE A 149 -3.60 -3.36 8.86
C ILE A 149 -4.15 -4.25 7.76
N LEU A 150 -3.39 -5.27 7.35
CA LEU A 150 -3.81 -6.26 6.36
C LEU A 150 -3.14 -7.61 6.62
N SER A 151 -3.86 -8.70 6.39
CA SER A 151 -3.34 -10.08 6.55
C SER A 151 -4.01 -11.07 5.57
N PRO A 152 -3.61 -12.35 5.50
CA PRO A 152 -4.36 -13.38 4.77
C PRO A 152 -5.60 -13.90 5.52
N ASN A 153 -5.78 -13.57 6.80
CA ASN A 153 -6.79 -14.17 7.67
C ASN A 153 -7.90 -13.17 8.00
N ALA A 154 -9.16 -13.59 7.84
CA ALA A 154 -10.32 -12.74 8.10
C ALA A 154 -10.54 -12.41 9.59
N ASP A 155 -9.97 -13.20 10.51
CA ASP A 155 -10.10 -13.03 11.96
C ASP A 155 -8.94 -12.23 12.59
N ASP A 156 -7.94 -11.85 11.79
CA ASP A 156 -6.78 -11.06 12.24
C ASP A 156 -7.08 -9.55 12.23
N ALA A 157 -6.19 -8.74 12.80
CA ALA A 157 -6.31 -7.29 12.76
C ALA A 157 -6.17 -6.73 11.34
N GLY A 158 -7.04 -5.78 11.00
CA GLY A 158 -7.06 -5.11 9.69
C GLY A 158 -8.08 -5.70 8.74
N VAL A 159 -7.93 -5.39 7.46
CA VAL A 159 -8.64 -6.11 6.39
C VAL A 159 -7.89 -7.40 6.06
N TRP A 160 -8.52 -8.32 5.34
CA TRP A 160 -7.84 -9.51 4.84
C TRP A 160 -7.76 -9.52 3.32
N ILE A 161 -6.90 -10.36 2.72
CA ILE A 161 -6.81 -10.60 1.26
C ILE A 161 -6.54 -12.06 0.89
N HIS A 162 -6.78 -12.41 -0.37
CA HIS A 162 -6.42 -13.71 -0.94
C HIS A 162 -4.94 -13.81 -1.33
N GLN A 163 -4.02 -13.49 -0.42
CA GLN A 163 -2.58 -13.67 -0.62
C GLN A 163 -1.90 -13.81 0.74
N ASP A 164 -0.82 -14.59 0.82
CA ASP A 164 0.02 -14.75 2.02
C ASP A 164 0.85 -13.48 2.29
N ALA A 165 0.18 -12.36 2.54
CA ALA A 165 0.77 -11.04 2.69
C ALA A 165 0.26 -10.33 3.95
N TRP A 166 1.15 -9.53 4.54
CA TRP A 166 0.89 -8.78 5.77
C TRP A 166 1.37 -7.35 5.62
N PHE A 167 0.47 -6.38 5.85
CA PHE A 167 0.86 -4.97 5.85
C PHE A 167 0.87 -4.41 7.25
N ASN A 168 1.92 -3.66 7.57
CA ASN A 168 2.12 -3.05 8.86
C ASN A 168 2.44 -1.56 8.72
N LEU A 169 1.69 -0.70 9.41
CA LEU A 169 2.05 0.71 9.56
C LEU A 169 2.96 0.89 10.76
N GLY A 170 4.07 1.60 10.56
CA GLY A 170 4.95 2.04 11.62
C GLY A 170 4.87 3.55 11.80
N LYS A 171 4.78 3.99 13.06
CA LYS A 171 4.97 5.38 13.46
C LYS A 171 5.99 5.42 14.58
N LEU A 172 7.18 5.93 14.28
CA LEU A 172 8.31 5.98 15.19
C LEU A 172 8.72 7.42 15.45
N GLU A 173 8.98 7.74 16.71
CA GLU A 173 9.65 8.95 17.12
C GLU A 173 11.15 8.85 16.84
N LYS A 174 11.80 10.00 16.64
CA LYS A 174 13.24 10.05 16.39
C LYS A 174 14.05 9.27 17.43
N GLY A 175 14.93 8.40 16.95
CA GLY A 175 15.84 7.60 17.78
C GLY A 175 15.26 6.24 18.21
N SER A 176 13.96 6.04 18.05
CA SER A 176 13.30 4.75 18.29
C SER A 176 13.59 3.75 17.18
N GLN A 177 13.41 2.47 17.47
CA GLN A 177 13.54 1.39 16.50
C GLN A 177 12.52 0.28 16.76
N VAL A 178 12.23 -0.49 15.71
CA VAL A 178 11.45 -1.72 15.77
C VAL A 178 12.12 -2.79 14.93
N ASP A 179 12.03 -4.03 15.38
CA ASP A 179 12.45 -5.19 14.59
C ASP A 179 11.22 -5.78 13.89
N TYR A 180 11.39 -6.10 12.60
CA TYR A 180 10.38 -6.79 11.81
C TYR A 180 10.84 -8.21 11.55
N THR A 181 10.01 -9.19 11.89
CA THR A 181 10.21 -10.60 11.55
C THR A 181 9.16 -11.00 10.53
N PHE A 182 9.58 -11.63 9.44
CA PHE A 182 8.67 -12.06 8.39
C PHE A 182 7.62 -13.04 8.91
N HIS A 183 6.38 -12.88 8.47
CA HIS A 183 5.29 -13.78 8.88
C HIS A 183 5.40 -15.16 8.22
N LYS A 184 5.98 -15.21 7.02
CA LYS A 184 6.12 -16.45 6.23
C LYS A 184 7.48 -16.53 5.55
N LYS A 185 8.10 -17.72 5.60
CA LYS A 185 9.34 -17.99 4.87
C LYS A 185 9.10 -17.93 3.36
N GLY A 186 9.99 -17.28 2.63
CA GLY A 186 9.87 -17.06 1.18
C GLY A 186 9.24 -15.72 0.82
N ASN A 187 8.76 -14.96 1.82
CA ASN A 187 8.33 -13.60 1.61
C ASN A 187 9.51 -12.62 1.59
N GLY A 188 9.27 -11.47 0.98
CA GLY A 188 10.07 -10.27 1.03
C GLY A 188 9.22 -9.09 1.49
N ALA A 189 9.88 -8.05 2.01
CA ALA A 189 9.22 -6.88 2.57
C ALA A 189 9.56 -5.69 1.70
N TYR A 190 8.53 -4.96 1.28
CA TYR A 190 8.67 -3.68 0.62
C TYR A 190 8.29 -2.58 1.60
N ILE A 191 9.28 -1.80 2.04
CA ILE A 191 9.11 -0.68 2.95
C ILE A 191 8.91 0.59 2.13
N PHE A 192 7.89 1.37 2.43
CA PHE A 192 7.60 2.65 1.80
C PHE A 192 7.49 3.76 2.85
N VAL A 193 8.33 4.78 2.76
CA VAL A 193 8.34 5.87 3.73
C VAL A 193 7.22 6.85 3.41
N LEU A 194 6.29 7.02 4.35
CA LEU A 194 5.23 8.00 4.23
C LEU A 194 5.81 9.38 4.58
N GLU A 195 6.35 9.54 5.77
CA GLU A 195 6.91 10.81 6.24
C GLU A 195 8.19 10.56 7.04
N GLY A 196 9.06 11.57 7.12
CA GLY A 196 10.31 11.47 7.87
C GLY A 196 11.43 10.72 7.15
N GLU A 197 12.35 10.17 7.94
CA GLU A 197 13.53 9.44 7.49
C GLU A 197 13.78 8.24 8.42
N ILE A 198 13.98 7.08 7.81
CA ILE A 198 14.30 5.83 8.51
C ILE A 198 15.60 5.22 7.99
N LEU A 199 16.23 4.41 8.82
CA LEU A 199 17.34 3.55 8.48
C LEU A 199 16.87 2.10 8.57
N VAL A 200 16.90 1.38 7.45
CA VAL A 200 16.61 -0.06 7.39
C VAL A 200 17.92 -0.81 7.26
N ASN A 201 18.35 -1.47 8.33
CA ASN A 201 19.72 -1.96 8.50
C ASN A 201 20.76 -0.84 8.28
N ASP A 202 21.43 -0.81 7.12
CA ASP A 202 22.42 0.22 6.76
C ASP A 202 21.92 1.18 5.64
N GLN A 203 20.68 1.01 5.17
CA GLN A 203 20.11 1.81 4.09
C GLN A 203 19.24 2.95 4.64
N ILE A 204 19.63 4.20 4.35
CA ILE A 204 18.81 5.38 4.66
C ILE A 204 17.70 5.50 3.61
N LEU A 205 16.47 5.73 4.08
CA LEU A 205 15.29 5.97 3.27
C LEU A 205 14.65 7.28 3.72
N SER A 206 14.48 8.20 2.77
CA SER A 206 13.79 9.46 3.00
C SER A 206 12.32 9.34 2.58
N ARG A 207 11.54 10.38 2.88
CA ARG A 207 10.14 10.53 2.47
C ARG A 207 9.89 10.06 1.04
N ARG A 208 8.96 9.10 0.87
CA ARG A 208 8.53 8.47 -0.39
C ARG A 208 9.55 7.58 -1.09
N ASP A 209 10.67 7.26 -0.45
CA ASP A 209 11.52 6.16 -0.90
C ASP A 209 10.85 4.81 -0.62
N GLY A 210 11.07 3.88 -1.53
CA GLY A 210 10.70 2.47 -1.40
C GLY A 210 11.94 1.58 -1.31
N PHE A 211 11.88 0.53 -0.50
CA PHE A 211 12.99 -0.39 -0.30
C PHE A 211 12.49 -1.82 -0.16
N GLY A 212 12.91 -2.69 -1.07
CA GLY A 212 12.66 -4.12 -0.99
C GLY A 212 13.78 -4.83 -0.25
N ILE A 213 13.45 -5.78 0.62
CA ILE A 213 14.40 -6.67 1.31
C ILE A 213 13.84 -8.11 1.37
N TRP A 214 14.63 -9.10 1.00
CA TRP A 214 14.25 -10.53 1.02
C TRP A 214 15.48 -11.43 1.29
N ASP A 215 15.27 -12.75 1.35
CA ASP A 215 16.29 -13.73 1.74
C ASP A 215 16.91 -13.48 3.13
N THR A 216 16.08 -13.05 4.07
CA THR A 216 16.39 -12.88 5.49
C THR A 216 15.15 -13.17 6.33
N ASN A 217 15.33 -13.43 7.63
CA ASN A 217 14.24 -13.72 8.55
C ASN A 217 13.76 -12.48 9.33
N GLN A 218 14.58 -11.43 9.37
CA GLN A 218 14.26 -10.19 10.05
C GLN A 218 15.10 -9.02 9.53
N PHE A 219 14.67 -7.81 9.86
CA PHE A 219 15.43 -6.58 9.73
C PHE A 219 15.01 -5.56 10.79
N THR A 220 15.86 -4.57 11.03
CA THR A 220 15.57 -3.48 11.97
C THR A 220 15.25 -2.20 11.21
N VAL A 221 14.21 -1.49 11.66
CA VAL A 221 13.88 -0.14 11.21
C VAL A 221 14.15 0.83 12.34
N LYS A 222 15.00 1.83 12.10
CA LYS A 222 15.31 2.89 13.07
C LYS A 222 14.89 4.25 12.51
N ALA A 223 14.25 5.07 13.34
CA ALA A 223 13.86 6.43 12.97
C ALA A 223 15.02 7.42 13.15
N SER A 224 15.46 8.05 12.05
CA SER A 224 16.43 9.16 12.06
C SER A 224 15.76 10.51 12.37
N SER A 225 14.47 10.61 12.06
CA SER A 225 13.52 11.65 12.45
C SER A 225 12.19 11.00 12.83
N ASP A 226 11.21 11.78 13.33
CA ASP A 226 9.85 11.27 13.48
C ASP A 226 9.37 10.79 12.09
N ALA A 227 8.98 9.52 12.01
CA ALA A 227 8.77 8.84 10.75
C ALA A 227 7.50 7.99 10.77
N GLU A 228 6.83 7.99 9.62
CA GLU A 228 5.71 7.12 9.32
C GLU A 228 6.05 6.31 8.07
N PHE A 229 5.80 5.00 8.09
CA PHE A 229 6.12 4.11 6.98
C PHE A 229 5.16 2.92 6.93
N LEU A 230 5.09 2.31 5.75
CA LEU A 230 4.33 1.11 5.48
C LEU A 230 5.31 -0.02 5.15
N ILE A 231 5.18 -1.16 5.82
CA ILE A 231 5.86 -2.42 5.47
C ILE A 231 4.83 -3.31 4.79
N MET A 232 5.12 -3.73 3.55
CA MET A 232 4.32 -4.71 2.80
C MET A 232 5.12 -6.01 2.67
N ASP A 233 4.84 -6.97 3.55
CA ASP A 233 5.38 -8.33 3.51
C ASP A 233 4.54 -9.16 2.53
N VAL A 234 5.18 -9.62 1.44
CA VAL A 234 4.52 -10.32 0.32
C VAL A 234 5.37 -11.51 -0.15
N PRO A 235 4.78 -12.57 -0.71
CA PRO A 235 5.54 -13.69 -1.24
C PRO A 235 6.37 -13.29 -2.46
N MET A 236 7.61 -13.77 -2.53
CA MET A 236 8.51 -13.53 -3.67
C MET A 236 8.20 -14.45 -4.86
N GLU A 237 7.54 -15.58 -4.60
CA GLU A 237 7.01 -16.53 -5.59
C GLU A 237 5.51 -16.74 -5.30
N PHE A 238 4.63 -16.58 -6.29
CA PHE A 238 3.17 -16.58 -6.10
C PHE A 238 2.42 -17.00 -7.37
#